data_AF-A0A2K3NBW6-F1
#
_entry.id   AF-A0A2K3NBW6-F1
#
_cell.length_a   1.000
_cell.length_b   1.000
_cell.length_c   1.000
_cell.angle_alpha   90.00
_cell.angle_beta   90.00
_cell.angle_gamma   90.00
#
_symmetry.space_group_name_H-M   'P 1'
#
loop_
_entity.id
_entity.type
_entity.pdbx_description
1 polymer ?
#
loop_
_entity_poly.entity_id
_entity_poly.type
_entity_poly.pdbx_seq_one_letter_code
_entity_poly.pdbx_strand_id
1 'polypeptide(L)'
;VAKDPSGKEIDALQQHIKNLLTPSTPFFFNTLYDPYREGADFVRGYPFSLREGVPTAVSHGLWLNIPDYDAPTQLVKPLERNNRYVDAVLTIPKGTLFPMCGMNLAFNRELIGPALYFGLMGDGQPIGRYDDMWAGWCMKVISDHLGLGVKTGLPYIWHSKASNPFVNLKKEYKGIYWQEELIPFFQSVSLSKESTTVQKCYIELSKKVKAKLGLVDDYFNKLADAMVTWIEVWDELNPSEEKSVTLPNGLAK
;
A
#
# COMPACT_ATOMS: atom_id res chain seq x y z
N VAL A 1 18.49 -13.09 -7.73
CA VAL A 1 17.81 -11.90 -8.28
C VAL A 1 16.79 -12.37 -9.31
N ALA A 2 15.64 -11.72 -9.43
CA ALA A 2 14.67 -12.06 -10.48
C ALA A 2 15.21 -11.67 -11.86
N LYS A 3 14.73 -12.36 -12.90
CA LYS A 3 15.09 -12.07 -14.30
C LYS A 3 13.84 -11.73 -15.09
N ASP A 4 13.99 -10.80 -16.02
CA ASP A 4 12.95 -10.48 -16.99
C ASP A 4 12.87 -11.57 -18.10
N PRO A 5 11.89 -11.51 -19.03
CA PRO A 5 11.77 -12.48 -20.10
C PRO A 5 12.95 -12.55 -21.07
N SER A 6 13.82 -11.52 -21.10
CA SER A 6 15.07 -11.52 -21.89
C SER A 6 16.23 -12.20 -21.16
N GLY A 7 16.03 -12.58 -19.89
CA GLY A 7 17.05 -13.17 -19.03
C GLY A 7 17.93 -12.15 -18.30
N LYS A 8 17.64 -10.85 -18.45
CA LYS A 8 18.35 -9.77 -17.75
C LYS A 8 17.91 -9.70 -16.30
N GLU A 9 18.85 -9.42 -15.41
CA GLU A 9 18.54 -9.22 -14.00
C GLU A 9 17.68 -7.97 -13.79
N ILE A 10 16.66 -8.10 -12.96
CA ILE A 10 15.75 -7.01 -12.60
C ILE A 10 16.40 -6.17 -11.50
N ASP A 11 16.62 -4.89 -11.79
CA ASP A 11 16.96 -3.89 -10.79
C ASP A 11 15.67 -3.38 -10.12
N ALA A 12 15.27 -4.06 -9.04
CA ALA A 12 14.06 -3.72 -8.32
C ALA A 12 14.14 -2.33 -7.67
N LEU A 13 15.32 -1.91 -7.21
CA LEU A 13 15.51 -0.61 -6.58
C LEU A 13 15.31 0.52 -7.60
N GLN A 14 15.95 0.42 -8.77
CA GLN A 14 15.78 1.39 -9.84
C GLN A 14 14.32 1.48 -10.31
N GLN A 15 13.64 0.35 -10.46
CA GLN A 15 12.24 0.32 -10.87
C GLN A 15 11.30 0.92 -9.81
N HIS A 16 11.53 0.64 -8.52
CA HIS A 16 10.80 1.31 -7.45
C HIS A 16 11.01 2.83 -7.47
N ILE A 17 12.26 3.29 -7.62
CA ILE A 17 12.58 4.71 -7.72
C ILE A 17 11.86 5.35 -8.92
N LYS A 18 11.89 4.71 -10.09
CA LYS A 18 11.17 5.20 -11.28
C LYS A 18 9.67 5.34 -11.03
N ASN A 19 9.05 4.37 -10.37
CA ASN A 19 7.62 4.44 -10.03
C ASN A 19 7.31 5.59 -9.07
N LEU A 20 8.16 5.82 -8.06
CA LEU A 20 7.98 6.93 -7.10
C LEU A 20 8.19 8.31 -7.73
N LEU A 21 9.13 8.42 -8.68
CA LEU A 21 9.44 9.68 -9.37
C LEU A 21 8.49 10.04 -10.51
N THR A 22 7.59 9.13 -10.90
CA THR A 22 6.60 9.38 -11.96
C THR A 22 5.20 9.55 -11.36
N PRO A 23 4.35 10.42 -11.93
CA PRO A 23 3.00 10.63 -11.38
C PRO A 23 2.13 9.38 -11.50
N SER A 24 1.05 9.36 -10.73
CA SER A 24 0.00 8.35 -10.77
C SER A 24 -1.31 8.93 -11.29
N THR A 25 -2.18 8.07 -11.82
CA THR A 25 -3.46 8.47 -12.44
C THR A 25 -4.68 7.83 -11.73
N PRO A 26 -4.91 8.10 -10.44
CA PRO A 26 -5.90 7.34 -9.65
C PRO A 26 -7.36 7.72 -9.95
N PHE A 27 -7.61 8.85 -10.61
CA PHE A 27 -8.96 9.40 -10.81
C PHE A 27 -9.63 8.94 -12.12
N PHE A 28 -8.87 8.40 -13.06
CA PHE A 28 -9.40 7.87 -14.31
C PHE A 28 -8.50 6.74 -14.80
N PHE A 29 -9.07 5.58 -15.08
CA PHE A 29 -8.27 4.41 -15.44
C PHE A 29 -7.81 4.50 -16.90
N ASN A 30 -6.49 4.63 -17.13
CA ASN A 30 -5.92 4.55 -18.47
C ASN A 30 -5.85 3.08 -18.92
N THR A 31 -6.57 2.72 -19.98
CA THR A 31 -6.64 1.32 -20.44
C THR A 31 -5.36 0.84 -21.13
N LEU A 32 -4.40 1.74 -21.39
CA LEU A 32 -3.03 1.41 -21.81
C LEU A 32 -2.05 1.40 -20.62
N TYR A 33 -2.55 1.20 -19.40
CA TYR A 33 -1.78 1.12 -18.15
C TYR A 33 -1.03 2.44 -17.84
N ASP A 34 0.07 2.40 -17.09
CA ASP A 34 0.81 3.60 -16.65
C ASP A 34 1.36 4.41 -17.84
N PRO A 35 0.84 5.63 -18.10
CA PRO A 35 1.23 6.45 -19.25
C PRO A 35 2.63 7.07 -19.13
N TYR A 36 3.28 6.98 -17.96
CA TYR A 36 4.64 7.51 -17.76
C TYR A 36 5.72 6.47 -18.03
N ARG A 37 5.33 5.29 -18.52
CA ARG A 37 6.26 4.26 -18.99
C ARG A 37 6.60 4.48 -20.46
N GLU A 38 7.83 4.08 -20.81
CA GLU A 38 8.27 4.04 -22.21
C GLU A 38 7.34 3.13 -23.01
N GLY A 39 6.87 3.62 -24.17
CA GLY A 39 5.95 2.89 -25.05
C GLY A 39 4.47 2.96 -24.65
N ALA A 40 4.11 3.68 -23.58
CA ALA A 40 2.72 3.94 -23.19
C ALA A 40 2.39 5.45 -23.23
N ASP A 41 1.11 5.77 -23.38
CA ASP A 41 0.58 7.15 -23.33
C ASP A 41 -0.91 7.10 -22.89
N PHE A 42 -1.51 8.28 -22.73
CA PHE A 42 -2.94 8.46 -22.49
C PHE A 42 -3.77 8.08 -23.71
N VAL A 43 -4.74 7.18 -23.52
CA VAL A 43 -5.65 6.77 -24.60
C VAL A 43 -6.69 7.83 -24.93
N ARG A 44 -7.28 7.72 -26.14
CA ARG A 44 -8.46 8.52 -26.53
C ARG A 44 -9.57 8.39 -25.50
N GLY A 45 -10.11 9.53 -25.06
CA GLY A 45 -11.15 9.60 -24.04
C GLY A 45 -10.60 9.87 -22.64
N TYR A 46 -9.29 9.77 -22.42
CA TYR A 46 -8.69 10.18 -21.15
C TYR A 46 -8.72 11.72 -21.03
N PRO A 47 -9.34 12.30 -19.97
CA PRO A 47 -9.49 13.74 -19.83
C PRO A 47 -8.15 14.48 -19.78
N PHE A 48 -7.99 15.54 -20.58
CA PHE A 48 -6.75 16.33 -20.63
C PHE A 48 -6.39 16.94 -19.27
N SER A 49 -7.40 17.40 -18.52
CA SER A 49 -7.22 17.98 -17.18
C SER A 49 -6.67 17.00 -16.14
N LEU A 50 -6.69 15.68 -16.41
CA LEU A 50 -6.21 14.65 -15.49
C LEU A 50 -4.84 14.06 -15.91
N ARG A 51 -4.21 14.57 -16.96
CA ARG A 51 -2.97 14.01 -17.53
C ARG A 51 -1.70 14.37 -16.75
N GLU A 52 -1.74 15.40 -15.92
CA GLU A 52 -0.62 15.73 -15.02
C GLU A 52 -0.47 14.68 -13.91
N GLY A 53 -1.55 13.96 -13.59
CA GLY A 53 -1.56 12.96 -12.54
C GLY A 53 -1.39 13.57 -11.15
N VAL A 54 -0.99 12.74 -10.20
CA VAL A 54 -0.72 13.13 -8.81
C VAL A 54 0.63 12.55 -8.34
N PRO A 55 1.25 13.12 -7.29
CA PRO A 55 2.46 12.53 -6.70
C PRO A 55 2.25 11.07 -6.28
N THR A 56 3.22 10.21 -6.59
CA THR A 56 3.18 8.80 -6.20
C THR A 56 3.79 8.62 -4.81
N ALA A 57 2.97 8.22 -3.85
CA ALA A 57 3.37 7.97 -2.47
C ALA A 57 3.99 6.58 -2.28
N VAL A 58 3.47 5.57 -2.97
CA VAL A 58 3.86 4.16 -2.78
C VAL A 58 4.05 3.43 -4.11
N SER A 59 5.08 2.59 -4.16
CA SER A 59 5.40 1.67 -5.24
C SER A 59 5.43 0.24 -4.69
N HIS A 60 4.46 -0.58 -5.06
CA HIS A 60 4.29 -1.97 -4.63
C HIS A 60 4.67 -2.95 -5.75
N GLY A 61 5.72 -3.72 -5.54
CA GLY A 61 6.18 -4.73 -6.49
C GLY A 61 5.56 -6.11 -6.24
N LEU A 62 5.83 -7.05 -7.14
CA LEU A 62 5.28 -8.40 -7.16
C LEU A 62 6.37 -9.47 -7.03
N TRP A 63 5.98 -10.73 -6.87
CA TRP A 63 6.91 -11.84 -6.65
C TRP A 63 6.91 -12.82 -7.83
N LEU A 64 8.11 -13.24 -8.26
CA LEU A 64 8.30 -14.44 -9.08
C LEU A 64 8.68 -15.62 -8.18
N ASN A 65 8.57 -16.83 -8.75
CA ASN A 65 8.77 -18.12 -8.08
C ASN A 65 7.66 -18.43 -7.08
N ILE A 66 7.81 -18.14 -5.79
CA ILE A 66 6.75 -18.43 -4.81
C ILE A 66 5.81 -17.22 -4.77
N PRO A 67 4.53 -17.34 -5.17
CA PRO A 67 3.56 -16.25 -5.09
C PRO A 67 3.22 -15.93 -3.62
N ASP A 68 2.75 -14.70 -3.39
CA ASP A 68 2.25 -14.25 -2.09
C ASP A 68 0.81 -14.70 -1.90
N TYR A 69 0.65 -15.99 -1.62
CA TYR A 69 -0.64 -16.61 -1.33
C TYR A 69 -0.89 -16.65 0.17
N ASP A 70 -2.16 -16.57 0.55
CA ASP A 70 -2.61 -16.99 1.86
C ASP A 70 -2.28 -18.47 2.10
N ALA A 71 -2.14 -18.85 3.37
CA ALA A 71 -1.77 -20.19 3.77
C ALA A 71 -2.74 -21.28 3.27
N PRO A 72 -4.09 -21.10 3.32
CA PRO A 72 -5.02 -22.04 2.69
C PRO A 72 -4.73 -22.29 1.21
N THR A 73 -4.53 -21.23 0.41
CA THR A 73 -4.20 -21.34 -1.01
C THR A 73 -2.84 -22.04 -1.21
N GLN A 74 -1.84 -21.71 -0.39
CA GLN A 74 -0.54 -22.37 -0.43
C GLN A 74 -0.62 -23.87 -0.08
N LEU A 75 -1.51 -24.28 0.84
CA LEU A 75 -1.73 -25.68 1.21
C LEU A 75 -2.26 -26.51 0.03
N VAL A 76 -3.16 -25.95 -0.77
CA VAL A 76 -3.77 -26.66 -1.92
C VAL A 76 -2.92 -26.54 -3.19
N LYS A 77 -2.00 -25.56 -3.26
CA LYS A 77 -1.11 -25.31 -4.41
C LYS A 77 0.38 -25.27 -4.02
N PRO A 78 0.93 -26.28 -3.32
CA PRO A 78 2.28 -26.21 -2.74
C PRO A 78 3.42 -26.16 -3.78
N LEU A 79 3.17 -26.69 -4.99
CA LEU A 79 4.13 -26.73 -6.08
C LEU A 79 3.94 -25.60 -7.10
N GLU A 80 2.90 -24.78 -6.96
CA GLU A 80 2.65 -23.69 -7.89
C GLU A 80 3.76 -22.65 -7.81
N ARG A 81 4.15 -22.14 -8.98
CA ARG A 81 5.15 -21.09 -9.11
C ARG A 81 4.65 -19.98 -10.02
N ASN A 82 4.86 -18.74 -9.59
CA ASN A 82 4.61 -17.58 -10.43
C ASN A 82 5.77 -17.38 -11.41
N ASN A 83 5.60 -17.90 -12.62
CA ASN A 83 6.43 -17.59 -13.79
C ASN A 83 5.80 -16.49 -14.67
N ARG A 84 4.65 -15.96 -14.21
CA ARG A 84 3.85 -14.83 -14.68
C ARG A 84 4.58 -13.48 -14.72
N TYR A 85 5.56 -13.24 -15.59
CA TYR A 85 6.08 -11.87 -15.74
C TYR A 85 5.13 -11.03 -16.60
N VAL A 86 4.45 -10.07 -15.97
CA VAL A 86 3.65 -9.06 -16.68
C VAL A 86 4.45 -7.75 -16.68
N ASP A 87 4.87 -7.32 -17.87
CA ASP A 87 5.59 -6.07 -18.05
C ASP A 87 4.65 -4.85 -17.97
N ALA A 88 4.06 -4.61 -16.80
CA ALA A 88 3.13 -3.52 -16.58
C ALA A 88 3.36 -2.85 -15.22
N VAL A 89 3.11 -1.54 -15.19
CA VAL A 89 2.87 -0.78 -13.96
C VAL A 89 1.46 -0.21 -14.08
N LEU A 90 0.72 -0.22 -12.99
CA LEU A 90 -0.64 0.29 -12.92
C LEU A 90 -0.75 1.19 -11.69
N THR A 91 -1.49 2.30 -11.83
CA THR A 91 -1.98 3.03 -10.65
C THR A 91 -3.19 2.29 -10.08
N ILE A 92 -3.19 2.09 -8.76
CA ILE A 92 -4.34 1.57 -8.04
C ILE A 92 -5.41 2.68 -7.98
N PRO A 93 -6.63 2.47 -8.50
CA PRO A 93 -7.64 3.52 -8.56
C PRO A 93 -8.02 4.07 -7.18
N LYS A 94 -8.45 5.33 -7.14
CA LYS A 94 -9.03 5.94 -5.94
C LYS A 94 -10.26 5.15 -5.48
N GLY A 95 -10.39 4.93 -4.17
CA GLY A 95 -11.48 4.19 -3.55
C GLY A 95 -11.35 2.68 -3.66
N THR A 96 -10.24 2.16 -4.21
CA THR A 96 -9.99 0.72 -4.34
C THR A 96 -8.89 0.29 -3.37
N LEU A 97 -9.17 -0.72 -2.54
CA LEU A 97 -8.18 -1.37 -1.67
C LEU A 97 -7.38 -2.41 -2.46
N PHE A 98 -6.22 -2.77 -1.93
CA PHE A 98 -5.37 -3.82 -2.50
C PHE A 98 -4.66 -4.60 -1.39
N PRO A 99 -4.29 -5.88 -1.60
CA PRO A 99 -3.45 -6.62 -0.66
C PRO A 99 -1.99 -6.19 -0.85
N MET A 100 -1.51 -5.33 0.03
CA MET A 100 -0.12 -4.84 -0.01
C MET A 100 0.81 -5.86 0.63
N CYS A 101 1.84 -6.29 -0.11
CA CYS A 101 2.94 -7.05 0.43
C CYS A 101 4.04 -6.11 0.95
N GLY A 102 4.44 -6.28 2.22
CA GLY A 102 5.47 -5.45 2.85
C GLY A 102 6.91 -5.70 2.37
N MET A 103 7.18 -6.83 1.69
CA MET A 103 8.55 -7.24 1.37
C MET A 103 9.07 -6.70 0.03
N ASN A 104 8.20 -6.26 -0.88
CA ASN A 104 8.57 -5.67 -2.17
C ASN A 104 7.91 -4.29 -2.30
N LEU A 105 8.36 -3.35 -1.47
CA LEU A 105 7.69 -2.08 -1.26
C LEU A 105 8.71 -0.95 -1.19
N ALA A 106 8.37 0.17 -1.82
CA ALA A 106 9.05 1.44 -1.62
C ALA A 106 8.01 2.55 -1.44
N PHE A 107 8.31 3.54 -0.62
CA PHE A 107 7.40 4.66 -0.37
C PHE A 107 8.17 5.97 -0.19
N ASN A 108 7.52 7.08 -0.51
CA ASN A 108 8.03 8.41 -0.21
C ASN A 108 7.72 8.75 1.25
N ARG A 109 8.77 8.81 2.07
CA ARG A 109 8.67 9.10 3.51
C ARG A 109 7.93 10.41 3.81
N GLU A 110 8.16 11.45 3.03
CA GLU A 110 7.56 12.77 3.24
C GLU A 110 6.07 12.77 2.90
N LEU A 111 5.68 12.04 1.84
CA LEU A 111 4.29 12.02 1.40
C LEU A 111 3.39 11.12 2.25
N ILE A 112 3.91 10.03 2.79
CA ILE A 112 3.06 9.00 3.40
C ILE A 112 3.67 8.26 4.59
N GLY A 113 4.94 8.52 4.94
CA GLY A 113 5.68 7.81 5.98
C GLY A 113 4.94 7.60 7.31
N PRO A 114 4.23 8.60 7.88
CA PRO A 114 3.49 8.41 9.13
C PRO A 114 2.39 7.34 9.05
N ALA A 115 1.89 7.00 7.85
CA ALA A 115 0.88 5.96 7.67
C ALA A 115 1.46 4.55 7.47
N LEU A 116 2.78 4.39 7.33
CA LEU A 116 3.45 3.09 7.14
C LEU A 116 3.75 2.41 8.49
N TYR A 117 2.70 2.20 9.27
CA TYR A 117 2.75 1.43 10.52
C TYR A 117 1.99 0.11 10.37
N PHE A 118 2.72 -0.99 10.56
CA PHE A 118 2.27 -2.38 10.39
C PHE A 118 1.51 -2.91 11.62
N GLY A 119 1.09 -1.99 12.49
CA GLY A 119 0.37 -2.30 13.72
C GLY A 119 1.23 -2.91 14.81
N LEU A 120 0.57 -3.42 15.84
CA LEU A 120 1.22 -4.09 16.95
C LEU A 120 1.64 -5.48 16.49
N MET A 121 2.93 -5.60 16.14
CA MET A 121 3.60 -6.83 15.74
C MET A 121 4.39 -7.43 16.91
N GLY A 122 4.78 -8.70 16.79
CA GLY A 122 5.62 -9.38 17.76
C GLY A 122 4.99 -10.67 18.29
N ASP A 123 5.72 -11.34 19.17
CA ASP A 123 5.25 -12.62 19.74
C ASP A 123 3.97 -12.41 20.56
N GLY A 124 2.99 -13.30 20.37
CA GLY A 124 1.65 -13.17 20.96
C GLY A 124 0.73 -12.13 20.32
N GLN A 125 1.17 -11.33 19.34
CA GLN A 125 0.28 -10.39 18.66
C GLN A 125 -0.60 -11.09 17.61
N PRO A 126 -1.92 -10.87 17.63
CA PRO A 126 -2.86 -11.64 16.83
C PRO A 126 -2.91 -11.26 15.34
N ILE A 127 -2.38 -10.10 14.95
CA ILE A 127 -2.37 -9.65 13.55
C ILE A 127 -1.50 -10.54 12.65
N GLY A 128 -0.47 -11.17 13.22
CA GLY A 128 0.30 -12.22 12.55
C GLY A 128 0.88 -11.79 11.20
N ARG A 129 0.42 -12.42 10.11
CA ARG A 129 0.84 -12.16 8.72
C ARG A 129 -0.18 -11.32 7.93
N TYR A 130 -0.97 -10.51 8.64
CA TYR A 130 -1.94 -9.57 8.06
C TYR A 130 -1.54 -8.10 8.26
N ASP A 131 -0.35 -7.88 8.82
CA ASP A 131 0.20 -6.59 9.23
C ASP A 131 0.49 -5.66 8.05
N ASP A 132 0.96 -6.22 6.94
CA ASP A 132 1.22 -5.49 5.71
C ASP A 132 -0.07 -5.12 4.97
N MET A 133 -1.03 -6.04 4.85
CA MET A 133 -2.37 -5.69 4.35
C MET A 133 -3.01 -4.57 5.17
N TRP A 134 -2.95 -4.65 6.50
CA TRP A 134 -3.46 -3.60 7.39
C TRP A 134 -2.81 -2.24 7.12
N ALA A 135 -1.47 -2.19 7.08
CA ALA A 135 -0.72 -0.97 6.75
C ALA A 135 -1.11 -0.44 5.36
N GLY A 136 -1.23 -1.35 4.38
CA GLY A 136 -1.63 -1.04 3.02
C GLY A 136 -3.00 -0.40 2.93
N TRP A 137 -3.99 -0.90 3.66
CA TRP A 137 -5.35 -0.34 3.67
C TRP A 137 -5.41 1.01 4.38
N CYS A 138 -4.72 1.17 5.51
CA CYS A 138 -4.59 2.46 6.19
C CYS A 138 -3.96 3.51 5.27
N MET A 139 -2.80 3.18 4.70
CA MET A 139 -2.07 4.03 3.77
C MET A 139 -2.91 4.38 2.54
N LYS A 140 -3.64 3.41 1.98
CA LYS A 140 -4.45 3.62 0.77
C LYS A 140 -5.60 4.59 1.01
N VAL A 141 -6.34 4.44 2.11
CA VAL A 141 -7.43 5.36 2.47
C VAL A 141 -6.90 6.79 2.66
N ILE A 142 -5.74 6.93 3.29
CA ILE A 142 -5.12 8.25 3.53
C ILE A 142 -4.59 8.85 2.23
N SER A 143 -3.94 8.04 1.40
CA SER A 143 -3.47 8.48 0.08
C SER A 143 -4.63 8.98 -0.79
N ASP A 144 -5.75 8.25 -0.82
CA ASP A 144 -6.94 8.65 -1.57
C ASP A 144 -7.58 9.94 -1.07
N HIS A 145 -7.55 10.16 0.24
CA HIS A 145 -8.02 11.38 0.88
C HIS A 145 -7.14 12.58 0.53
N LEU A 146 -5.82 12.42 0.60
CA LEU A 146 -4.84 13.47 0.33
C LEU A 146 -4.54 13.67 -1.16
N GLY A 147 -5.16 12.88 -2.05
CA GLY A 147 -4.94 12.97 -3.49
C GLY A 147 -3.57 12.44 -3.93
N LEU A 148 -3.04 11.44 -3.23
CA LEU A 148 -1.77 10.77 -3.53
C LEU A 148 -1.99 9.47 -4.29
N GLY A 149 -1.00 9.08 -5.08
CA GLY A 149 -1.02 7.90 -5.92
C GLY A 149 -0.33 6.69 -5.31
N VAL A 150 -0.82 5.50 -5.66
CA VAL A 150 -0.17 4.21 -5.36
C VAL A 150 -0.01 3.44 -6.67
N LYS A 151 1.20 2.96 -6.95
CA LYS A 151 1.49 2.11 -8.12
C LYS A 151 1.74 0.67 -7.72
N THR A 152 1.36 -0.26 -8.58
CA THR A 152 1.71 -1.68 -8.47
C THR A 152 2.07 -2.32 -9.81
N GLY A 153 2.70 -3.49 -9.78
CA GLY A 153 3.19 -4.21 -10.95
C GLY A 153 4.69 -4.44 -10.82
N LEU A 154 5.48 -3.83 -11.72
CA LEU A 154 6.93 -3.78 -11.54
C LEU A 154 7.30 -2.99 -10.27
N PRO A 155 8.36 -3.40 -9.54
CA PRO A 155 9.29 -4.48 -9.88
C PRO A 155 8.86 -5.87 -9.44
N TYR A 156 9.44 -6.90 -10.06
CA TYR A 156 9.40 -8.26 -9.54
C TYR A 156 10.67 -8.62 -8.75
N ILE A 157 10.51 -9.28 -7.61
CA ILE A 157 11.62 -9.92 -6.88
C ILE A 157 11.49 -11.44 -6.90
N TRP A 158 12.63 -12.14 -6.75
CA TRP A 158 12.64 -13.61 -6.73
C TRP A 158 12.47 -14.10 -5.30
N HIS A 159 11.32 -14.67 -4.98
CA HIS A 159 11.04 -15.17 -3.65
C HIS A 159 11.43 -16.64 -3.51
N SER A 160 12.43 -16.94 -2.67
CA SER A 160 13.01 -18.28 -2.51
C SER A 160 12.52 -19.06 -1.29
N LYS A 161 11.83 -18.40 -0.35
CA LYS A 161 11.46 -19.02 0.94
C LYS A 161 10.01 -19.48 0.93
N ALA A 162 9.79 -20.79 0.93
CA ALA A 162 8.49 -21.35 1.29
C ALA A 162 8.46 -21.57 2.81
N SER A 163 7.71 -20.75 3.54
CA SER A 163 7.43 -20.99 4.96
C SER A 163 6.46 -22.15 5.13
N ASN A 164 6.44 -22.75 6.33
CA ASN A 164 5.53 -23.86 6.62
C ASN A 164 4.07 -23.34 6.61
N PRO A 165 3.21 -23.82 5.69
CA PRO A 165 1.88 -23.28 5.52
C PRO A 165 0.96 -23.57 6.72
N PHE A 166 1.19 -24.64 7.50
CA PHE A 166 0.42 -24.89 8.72
C PHE A 166 0.74 -23.89 9.84
N VAL A 167 2.01 -23.46 9.93
CA VAL A 167 2.41 -22.40 10.87
C VAL A 167 1.83 -21.06 10.42
N ASN A 168 1.86 -20.77 9.13
CA ASN A 168 1.28 -19.55 8.57
C ASN A 168 -0.23 -19.49 8.78
N LEU A 169 -0.96 -20.60 8.56
CA LEU A 169 -2.41 -20.65 8.77
C LEU A 169 -2.80 -20.28 10.19
N LYS A 170 -2.04 -20.73 11.21
CA LYS A 170 -2.29 -20.33 12.61
C LYS A 170 -2.09 -18.83 12.84
N LYS A 171 -1.10 -18.24 12.15
CA LYS A 171 -0.79 -16.80 12.23
C LYS A 171 -1.80 -15.95 11.44
N GLU A 172 -2.37 -16.50 10.37
CA GLU A 172 -3.30 -15.81 9.48
C GLU A 172 -4.76 -15.98 9.91
N TYR A 173 -5.10 -17.01 10.68
CA TYR A 173 -6.48 -17.38 11.04
C TYR A 173 -7.34 -16.19 11.51
N LYS A 174 -6.82 -15.39 12.45
CA LYS A 174 -7.55 -14.20 12.93
C LYS A 174 -7.69 -13.14 11.84
N GLY A 175 -6.64 -12.89 11.07
CA GLY A 175 -6.66 -11.96 9.95
C GLY A 175 -7.69 -12.34 8.89
N ILE A 176 -7.76 -13.63 8.50
CA ILE A 176 -8.75 -14.15 7.56
C ILE A 176 -10.17 -13.89 8.08
N TYR A 177 -10.43 -14.16 9.35
CA TYR A 177 -11.74 -13.92 9.96
C TYR A 177 -12.07 -12.43 10.05
N TRP A 178 -11.12 -11.61 10.51
CA TRP A 178 -11.33 -10.16 10.64
C TRP A 178 -11.48 -9.47 9.30
N GLN A 179 -10.87 -9.99 8.23
CA GLN A 179 -10.90 -9.38 6.90
C GLN A 179 -12.33 -9.08 6.41
N GLU A 180 -13.30 -9.95 6.76
CA GLU A 180 -14.71 -9.76 6.43
C GLU A 180 -15.32 -8.49 7.04
N GLU A 181 -14.79 -8.00 8.16
CA GLU A 181 -15.17 -6.73 8.79
C GLU A 181 -14.22 -5.59 8.39
N LEU A 182 -12.92 -5.87 8.23
CA LEU A 182 -11.89 -4.89 7.89
C LEU A 182 -12.12 -4.28 6.50
N ILE A 183 -12.39 -5.10 5.49
CA ILE A 183 -12.53 -4.63 4.10
C ILE A 183 -13.74 -3.69 3.96
N PRO A 184 -14.96 -4.06 4.38
CA PRO A 184 -16.10 -3.13 4.35
C PRO A 184 -15.85 -1.87 5.19
N PHE A 185 -15.19 -2.00 6.34
CA PHE A 185 -14.79 -0.85 7.15
C PHE A 185 -13.93 0.12 6.33
N PHE A 186 -12.78 -0.32 5.80
CA PHE A 186 -11.87 0.55 5.06
C PHE A 186 -12.50 1.11 3.78
N GLN A 187 -13.35 0.35 3.08
CA GLN A 187 -14.11 0.85 1.92
C GLN A 187 -15.11 1.95 2.30
N SER A 188 -15.62 1.93 3.53
CA SER A 188 -16.58 2.93 4.03
C SER A 188 -15.93 4.14 4.71
N VAL A 189 -14.62 4.09 5.00
CA VAL A 189 -13.95 5.19 5.70
C VAL A 189 -13.97 6.46 4.83
N SER A 190 -14.59 7.49 5.37
CA SER A 190 -14.41 8.88 4.92
C SER A 190 -13.72 9.66 6.03
N LEU A 191 -12.63 10.33 5.68
CA LEU A 191 -11.91 11.25 6.56
C LEU A 191 -12.42 12.69 6.38
N SER A 192 -12.26 13.50 7.42
CA SER A 192 -12.70 14.90 7.47
C SER A 192 -11.85 15.77 6.54
N LYS A 193 -12.42 16.81 5.92
CA LYS A 193 -11.65 17.71 5.04
C LYS A 193 -10.55 18.50 5.78
N GLU A 194 -10.67 18.58 7.09
CA GLU A 194 -9.73 19.21 8.02
C GLU A 194 -8.49 18.33 8.27
N SER A 195 -8.55 17.03 7.93
CA SER A 195 -7.44 16.09 8.01
C SER A 195 -6.49 16.26 6.82
N THR A 196 -5.81 17.40 6.78
CA THR A 196 -4.97 17.81 5.64
C THR A 196 -3.55 17.26 5.64
N THR A 197 -3.16 16.48 6.67
CA THR A 197 -1.84 15.85 6.78
C THR A 197 -1.99 14.37 7.06
N VAL A 198 -0.94 13.58 6.75
CA VAL A 198 -0.92 12.13 7.01
C VAL A 198 -1.13 11.85 8.50
N GLN A 199 -0.48 12.58 9.38
CA GLN A 199 -0.63 12.47 10.83
C GLN A 199 -2.08 12.69 11.28
N LYS A 200 -2.71 13.79 10.83
CA LYS A 200 -4.11 14.09 11.17
C LYS A 200 -5.04 13.00 10.63
N CYS A 201 -4.83 12.55 9.40
CA CYS A 201 -5.57 11.45 8.81
C CYS A 201 -5.44 10.16 9.63
N TYR A 202 -4.22 9.81 10.04
CA TYR A 202 -3.93 8.58 10.78
C TYR A 202 -4.54 8.61 12.19
N ILE A 203 -4.50 9.77 12.88
CA ILE A 203 -5.17 9.99 14.17
C ILE A 203 -6.70 9.94 14.03
N GLU A 204 -7.26 10.51 12.97
CA GLU A 204 -8.70 10.39 12.72
C GLU A 204 -9.09 8.94 12.43
N LEU A 205 -8.31 8.25 11.61
CA LEU A 205 -8.50 6.83 11.30
C LEU A 205 -8.44 5.98 12.57
N SER A 206 -7.50 6.22 13.48
CA SER A 206 -7.40 5.46 14.75
C SER A 206 -8.66 5.56 15.59
N LYS A 207 -9.30 6.74 15.65
CA LYS A 207 -10.60 6.93 16.34
C LYS A 207 -11.70 6.09 15.70
N LYS A 208 -11.74 6.03 14.36
CA LYS A 208 -12.73 5.21 13.62
C LYS A 208 -12.46 3.71 13.81
N VAL A 209 -11.20 3.29 13.80
CA VAL A 209 -10.76 1.92 14.12
C VAL A 209 -11.23 1.54 15.52
N LYS A 210 -10.96 2.36 16.53
CA LYS A 210 -11.41 2.12 17.91
C LYS A 210 -12.92 1.95 18.01
N ALA A 211 -13.67 2.86 17.38
CA ALA A 211 -15.12 2.87 17.47
C ALA A 211 -15.82 1.72 16.72
N LYS A 212 -15.22 1.19 15.65
CA LYS A 212 -15.83 0.16 14.79
C LYS A 212 -15.18 -1.20 14.98
N LEU A 213 -13.87 -1.28 14.79
CA LEU A 213 -13.12 -2.53 14.86
C LEU A 213 -12.81 -2.94 16.30
N GLY A 214 -12.80 -1.99 17.26
CA GLY A 214 -12.73 -2.30 18.68
C GLY A 214 -13.88 -3.18 19.20
N LEU A 215 -14.99 -3.26 18.46
CA LEU A 215 -16.11 -4.17 18.71
C LEU A 215 -15.87 -5.59 18.15
N VAL A 216 -14.93 -5.73 17.21
CA VAL A 216 -14.60 -7.01 16.55
C VAL A 216 -13.62 -7.81 17.40
N ASP A 217 -12.56 -7.16 17.91
CA ASP A 217 -11.58 -7.76 18.82
C ASP A 217 -10.87 -6.67 19.65
N ASP A 218 -10.56 -6.97 20.91
CA ASP A 218 -9.86 -6.03 21.82
C ASP A 218 -8.49 -5.59 21.29
N TYR A 219 -7.87 -6.40 20.42
CA TYR A 219 -6.66 -6.00 19.70
C TYR A 219 -6.80 -4.62 19.04
N PHE A 220 -7.94 -4.32 18.41
CA PHE A 220 -8.14 -3.05 17.72
C PHE A 220 -8.30 -1.86 18.66
N ASN A 221 -8.76 -2.08 19.90
CA ASN A 221 -8.76 -1.02 20.92
C ASN A 221 -7.33 -0.61 21.27
N LYS A 222 -6.47 -1.60 21.53
CA LYS A 222 -5.05 -1.38 21.82
C LYS A 222 -4.29 -0.83 20.61
N LEU A 223 -4.58 -1.34 19.43
CA LEU A 223 -3.97 -0.88 18.19
C LEU A 223 -4.33 0.58 17.92
N ALA A 224 -5.59 0.98 18.11
CA ALA A 224 -5.99 2.38 17.92
C ALA A 224 -5.22 3.35 18.84
N ASP A 225 -4.97 2.96 20.09
CA ASP A 225 -4.14 3.75 21.00
C ASP A 225 -2.68 3.77 20.52
N ALA A 226 -2.13 2.62 20.10
CA ALA A 226 -0.80 2.52 19.54
C ALA A 226 -0.63 3.32 18.23
N MET A 227 -1.66 3.46 17.41
CA MET A 227 -1.65 4.31 16.22
C MET A 227 -1.46 5.79 16.58
N VAL A 228 -2.03 6.26 17.69
CA VAL A 228 -1.80 7.63 18.17
C VAL A 228 -0.37 7.78 18.66
N THR A 229 0.09 6.86 19.51
CA THR A 229 1.48 6.84 20.01
C THR A 229 2.50 6.77 18.87
N TRP A 230 2.22 6.00 17.81
CA TRP A 230 3.07 5.94 16.63
C TRP A 230 3.27 7.31 16.00
N ILE A 231 2.20 8.11 15.88
CA ILE A 231 2.29 9.47 15.32
C ILE A 231 3.04 10.41 16.27
N GLU A 232 2.81 10.31 17.58
CA GLU A 232 3.55 11.10 18.58
C GLU A 232 5.06 10.84 18.49
N VAL A 233 5.46 9.57 18.45
CA VAL A 233 6.87 9.16 18.31
C VAL A 233 7.42 9.54 16.93
N TRP A 234 6.61 9.42 15.87
CA TRP A 234 7.00 9.87 14.55
C TRP A 234 7.34 11.35 14.57
N ASP A 235 6.46 12.20 15.08
CA ASP A 235 6.68 13.65 15.10
C ASP A 235 7.87 14.05 16.00
N GLU A 236 8.09 13.35 17.12
CA GLU A 236 9.27 13.54 17.98
C GLU A 236 10.59 13.24 17.23
N LEU A 237 10.63 12.16 16.47
CA LEU A 237 11.82 11.72 15.72
C LEU A 237 11.96 12.39 14.35
N ASN A 238 10.92 13.07 13.88
CA ASN A 238 10.84 13.74 12.58
C ASN A 238 10.31 15.17 12.76
N PRO A 239 11.00 16.03 13.54
CA PRO A 239 10.55 17.39 13.75
C PRO A 239 10.46 18.09 12.38
N SER A 240 9.34 18.78 12.15
CA SER A 240 9.14 19.59 10.96
C SER A 240 10.27 20.61 10.87
N GLU A 241 11.26 20.39 10.00
CA GLU A 241 12.13 21.49 9.59
C GLU A 241 11.22 22.52 8.90
N GLU A 242 11.29 23.79 9.28
CA GLU A 242 10.67 24.89 8.54
C GLU A 242 11.36 25.02 7.16
N LYS A 243 11.15 24.05 6.27
CA LYS A 243 11.50 24.17 4.87
C LYS A 243 10.31 24.78 4.17
N SER A 244 10.46 26.06 3.83
CA SER A 244 9.63 26.79 2.88
C SER A 244 9.71 26.14 1.50
N VAL A 245 9.04 25.00 1.33
CA VAL A 245 8.87 24.39 0.00
C VAL A 245 7.70 25.10 -0.65
N THR A 246 8.00 26.06 -1.52
CA THR A 246 7.04 26.61 -2.48
C THR A 246 6.53 25.47 -3.35
N LEU A 247 5.32 24.99 -3.06
CA LEU A 247 4.55 24.15 -3.97
C LEU A 247 4.38 24.91 -5.29
N PRO A 248 4.64 24.30 -6.46
CA PRO A 248 4.25 24.90 -7.73
C PRO A 248 2.74 25.12 -7.71
N ASN A 249 2.31 26.36 -7.93
CA ASN A 249 0.91 26.76 -8.02
C ASN A 249 0.21 26.01 -9.16
N GLY A 250 -0.35 24.84 -8.89
CA GLY A 250 -1.40 24.22 -9.68
C GLY A 250 -2.75 24.59 -9.07
N LEU A 251 -3.42 25.58 -9.65
CA LEU A 251 -4.79 25.94 -9.28
C LEU A 251 -5.73 24.76 -9.55
N ALA A 252 -6.13 24.05 -8.50
CA ALA A 252 -7.28 23.17 -8.54
C ALA A 252 -8.55 24.03 -8.63
N LYS A 253 -9.24 23.96 -9.77
CA LYS A 253 -10.67 24.23 -9.88
C LYS A 253 -11.40 22.90 -9.98
#